data_AF-A0A7X6UF69-F1
#
_entry.id   AF-A0A7X6UF69-F1
#
_cell.length_a   1.000
_cell.length_b   1.000
_cell.length_c   1.000
_cell.angle_alpha   90.00
_cell.angle_beta   90.00
_cell.angle_gamma   90.00
#
_symmetry.space_group_name_H-M   'P 1'
#
loop_
_entity.id
_entity.type
_entity.pdbx_description
1 polymer ?
#
loop_
_entity_poly.entity_id
_entity_poly.type
_entity_poly.pdbx_seq_one_letter_code
_entity_poly.pdbx_strand_id
1 'polypeptide(L)'
;MTHSRLSGSRRILAALLILLLGLAACGINQDLLGSWQLTDAADTGMDPTTRFEFRGDRTLLVTPVTPGLVLTYTSSPGGDLSITSKREGSSLLTVKMKYKLTGDQLEITDEDGRTLIFTKLDSPAP
;
A
#
# COMPACT_ATOMS: atom_id res chain seq x y z
N MET A 1 4.34 -0.50 -59.72
CA MET A 1 3.33 0.15 -58.86
C MET A 1 3.26 -0.64 -57.56
N THR A 2 3.90 -0.12 -56.52
CA THR A 2 4.14 -0.81 -55.25
C THR A 2 3.33 -0.08 -54.18
N HIS A 3 2.15 -0.60 -53.83
CA HIS A 3 1.33 -0.01 -52.78
C HIS A 3 1.67 -0.62 -51.42
N SER A 4 2.22 0.25 -50.57
CA SER A 4 2.65 0.08 -49.19
C SER A 4 1.60 -0.58 -48.29
N ARG A 5 1.90 -1.78 -47.79
CA ARG A 5 1.21 -2.38 -46.63
C ARG A 5 1.97 -2.02 -45.34
N LEU A 6 1.76 -0.81 -44.82
CA LEU A 6 2.43 -0.33 -43.58
C LEU A 6 1.49 0.37 -42.58
N SER A 7 0.18 0.20 -42.71
CA SER A 7 -0.81 0.95 -41.91
C SER A 7 -1.40 0.17 -40.71
N GLY A 8 -1.40 -1.17 -40.75
CA GLY A 8 -2.08 -2.00 -39.72
C GLY A 8 -1.29 -2.18 -38.42
N SER A 9 0.03 -2.37 -38.50
CA SER A 9 0.87 -2.68 -37.32
C SER A 9 1.06 -1.50 -36.37
N ARG A 10 1.13 -0.27 -36.90
CA ARG A 10 1.29 0.95 -36.10
C ARG A 10 0.08 1.26 -35.22
N ARG A 11 -1.13 0.91 -35.67
CA ARG A 11 -2.37 1.15 -34.92
C ARG A 11 -2.54 0.19 -33.74
N ILE A 12 -2.13 -1.07 -33.93
CA ILE A 12 -2.17 -2.09 -32.87
C ILE A 12 -1.13 -1.78 -31.78
N LEU A 13 0.09 -1.38 -32.18
CA LEU A 13 1.14 -1.03 -31.23
C LEU A 13 0.75 0.18 -30.37
N ALA A 14 0.13 1.21 -30.98
CA ALA A 14 -0.36 2.38 -30.26
C ALA A 14 -1.48 2.05 -29.27
N ALA A 15 -2.43 1.17 -29.65
CA ALA A 15 -3.49 0.71 -28.76
C ALA A 15 -2.95 -0.11 -27.58
N LEU A 16 -1.95 -0.98 -27.82
CA LEU A 16 -1.29 -1.73 -26.75
C LEU A 16 -0.50 -0.82 -25.79
N LEU A 17 0.19 0.19 -26.33
CA LEU A 17 0.95 1.15 -25.54
C LEU A 17 0.04 2.04 -24.68
N ILE A 18 -1.11 2.47 -25.20
CA ILE A 18 -2.12 3.24 -24.45
C ILE A 18 -2.80 2.37 -23.38
N LEU A 19 -3.02 1.07 -23.64
CA LEU A 19 -3.53 0.12 -22.65
C LEU A 19 -2.51 -0.15 -21.52
N LEU A 20 -1.22 -0.20 -21.86
CA LEU A 20 -0.11 -0.35 -20.89
C LEU A 20 0.17 0.94 -20.10
N LEU A 21 0.02 2.12 -20.72
CA LEU A 21 0.16 3.42 -20.07
C LEU A 21 -1.05 3.78 -19.18
N GLY A 22 -2.23 3.19 -19.42
CA GLY A 22 -3.43 3.39 -18.60
C GLY A 22 -3.36 2.79 -17.20
N LEU A 23 -2.46 1.83 -16.95
CA LEU A 23 -2.24 1.23 -15.62
C LEU A 23 -1.26 2.02 -14.74
N ALA A 24 -0.57 3.02 -15.31
CA ALA A 24 0.37 3.87 -14.56
C ALA A 24 -0.30 4.98 -13.74
N ALA A 25 -1.63 5.12 -13.84
CA ALA A 25 -2.37 6.14 -13.10
C ALA A 25 -2.81 5.62 -11.72
N CYS A 26 -2.24 6.18 -10.65
CA CYS A 26 -2.75 6.07 -9.26
C CYS A 26 -2.59 4.68 -8.58
N GLY A 27 -1.44 4.02 -8.78
CA GLY A 27 -1.19 2.68 -8.22
C GLY A 27 -0.79 2.70 -6.74
N ILE A 28 -1.61 2.06 -5.89
CA ILE A 28 -1.13 1.50 -4.61
C ILE A 28 0.07 0.59 -4.92
N ASN A 29 1.07 0.55 -4.03
CA ASN A 29 2.13 -0.45 -4.15
C ASN A 29 1.53 -1.82 -3.81
N GLN A 30 1.40 -2.69 -4.82
CA GLN A 30 0.76 -4.00 -4.67
C GLN A 30 1.51 -4.91 -3.70
N ASP A 31 2.83 -4.72 -3.55
CA ASP A 31 3.66 -5.54 -2.65
C ASP A 31 3.34 -5.28 -1.17
N LEU A 32 2.76 -4.11 -0.87
CA LEU A 32 2.30 -3.73 0.46
C LEU A 32 1.03 -4.49 0.88
N LEU A 33 0.25 -5.01 -0.08
CA LEU A 33 -0.99 -5.72 0.21
C LEU A 33 -0.74 -7.00 1.02
N GLY A 34 -1.71 -7.32 1.89
CA GLY A 34 -1.69 -8.49 2.74
C GLY A 34 -1.55 -8.17 4.21
N SER A 35 -1.29 -9.21 5.00
CA SER A 35 -1.18 -9.13 6.46
C SER A 35 0.27 -9.03 6.90
N TRP A 36 0.53 -8.20 7.90
CA TRP A 36 1.84 -7.88 8.43
C TRP A 36 1.80 -7.91 9.95
N GLN A 37 2.65 -8.73 10.56
CA GLN A 37 2.77 -8.84 12.01
C GLN A 37 3.85 -7.90 12.51
N LEU A 38 3.54 -7.07 13.50
CA LEU A 38 4.53 -6.24 14.17
C LEU A 38 5.57 -7.14 14.86
N THR A 39 6.85 -6.92 14.59
CA THR A 39 7.96 -7.69 15.16
C THR A 39 8.92 -6.84 15.96
N ASP A 40 9.00 -5.54 15.65
CA ASP A 40 9.74 -4.57 16.44
C ASP A 40 8.99 -3.25 16.46
N ALA A 41 8.91 -2.68 17.65
CA ALA A 41 8.14 -1.50 17.98
C ALA A 41 8.90 -0.57 18.93
N ALA A 42 10.24 -0.64 18.93
CA ALA A 42 11.10 0.10 19.86
C ALA A 42 10.58 1.52 20.12
N ASP A 43 10.28 1.81 21.38
CA ASP A 43 9.83 3.11 21.89
C ASP A 43 8.53 3.68 21.28
N THR A 44 7.71 2.85 20.64
CA THR A 44 6.40 3.26 20.07
C THR A 44 5.21 2.97 20.98
N GLY A 45 5.39 2.12 22.00
CA GLY A 45 4.32 1.71 22.91
C GLY A 45 3.25 0.81 22.29
N MET A 46 3.47 0.29 21.08
CA MET A 46 2.56 -0.66 20.44
C MET A 46 2.72 -2.08 21.01
N ASP A 47 1.61 -2.80 21.04
CA ASP A 47 1.55 -4.21 21.42
C ASP A 47 2.23 -5.07 20.31
N PRO A 48 3.19 -5.95 20.62
CA PRO A 48 3.86 -6.80 19.63
C PRO A 48 2.92 -7.79 18.93
N THR A 49 1.73 -8.03 19.48
CA THR A 49 0.68 -8.82 18.81
C THR A 49 -0.07 -8.04 17.74
N THR A 50 0.19 -6.73 17.60
CA THR A 50 -0.44 -5.87 16.60
C THR A 50 -0.20 -6.37 15.19
N ARG A 51 -1.28 -6.51 14.42
CA ARG A 51 -1.23 -6.91 13.00
C ARG A 51 -1.92 -5.90 12.13
N PHE A 52 -1.31 -5.56 11.01
CA PHE A 52 -1.85 -4.68 9.99
C PHE A 52 -2.26 -5.49 8.76
N GLU A 53 -3.42 -5.22 8.18
CA GLU A 53 -3.85 -5.76 6.89
C GLU A 53 -4.12 -4.63 5.91
N PHE A 54 -3.27 -4.50 4.90
CA PHE A 54 -3.43 -3.53 3.82
C PHE A 54 -4.27 -4.15 2.70
N ARG A 55 -5.44 -3.57 2.43
CA ARG A 55 -6.40 -4.09 1.43
C ARG A 55 -6.41 -3.25 0.15
N GLY A 56 -6.72 -3.92 -0.97
CA GLY A 56 -6.76 -3.28 -2.29
C GLY A 56 -7.81 -2.17 -2.43
N ASP A 57 -8.80 -2.14 -1.54
CA ASP A 57 -9.83 -1.08 -1.45
C ASP A 57 -9.38 0.15 -0.64
N ARG A 58 -8.11 0.21 -0.22
CA ARG A 58 -7.50 1.27 0.61
C ARG A 58 -7.93 1.25 2.08
N THR A 59 -8.59 0.20 2.53
CA THR A 59 -8.86 -0.01 3.96
C THR A 59 -7.61 -0.57 4.63
N LEU A 60 -7.32 -0.09 5.84
CA LEU A 60 -6.32 -0.69 6.72
C LEU A 60 -7.05 -1.33 7.90
N LEU A 61 -6.88 -2.63 8.12
CA LEU A 61 -7.33 -3.26 9.36
C LEU A 61 -6.18 -3.39 10.34
N VAL A 62 -6.47 -3.14 11.61
CA VAL A 62 -5.54 -3.33 12.71
C VAL A 62 -6.16 -4.32 13.69
N THR A 63 -5.41 -5.35 14.05
CA THR A 63 -5.81 -6.35 15.05
C THR A 63 -4.91 -6.21 16.28
N PRO A 64 -5.47 -6.15 17.51
CA PRO A 64 -6.89 -6.22 17.82
C PRO A 64 -7.68 -5.01 17.30
N VAL A 65 -8.91 -5.25 16.86
CA VAL A 65 -9.78 -4.20 16.29
C VAL A 65 -10.16 -3.21 17.38
N THR A 66 -10.00 -1.94 17.09
CA THR A 66 -10.52 -0.86 17.94
C THR A 66 -11.94 -0.50 17.50
N PRO A 67 -12.98 -0.71 18.33
CA PRO A 67 -14.36 -0.40 17.96
C PRO A 67 -14.55 1.07 17.58
N GLY A 68 -15.33 1.31 16.53
CA GLY A 68 -15.65 2.66 16.03
C GLY A 68 -14.47 3.40 15.38
N LEU A 69 -13.32 2.76 15.19
CA LEU A 69 -12.17 3.29 14.45
C LEU A 69 -12.18 2.74 13.02
N VAL A 70 -12.18 3.64 12.04
CA VAL A 70 -11.99 3.33 10.63
C VAL A 70 -10.64 3.88 10.19
N LEU A 71 -9.84 3.04 9.54
CA LEU A 71 -8.54 3.41 9.00
C LEU A 71 -8.53 3.18 7.48
N THR A 72 -8.05 4.19 6.76
CA THR A 72 -7.79 4.11 5.33
C THR A 72 -6.35 4.54 5.06
N TYR A 73 -5.78 4.11 3.95
CA TYR A 73 -4.42 4.46 3.61
C TYR A 73 -4.24 4.83 2.13
N THR A 74 -3.16 5.57 1.86
CA THR A 74 -2.60 5.73 0.53
C THR A 74 -1.12 5.40 0.58
N SER A 75 -0.59 4.84 -0.50
CA SER A 75 0.83 4.51 -0.63
C SER A 75 1.35 4.87 -2.01
N SER A 76 2.61 5.28 -2.12
CA SER A 76 3.33 5.42 -3.40
C SER A 76 4.37 4.31 -3.57
N PRO A 77 4.67 3.84 -4.79
CA PRO A 77 5.80 2.95 -5.04
C PRO A 77 7.15 3.51 -4.59
N GLY A 78 7.25 4.84 -4.43
CA GLY A 78 8.43 5.54 -3.93
C GLY A 78 8.58 5.54 -2.40
N GLY A 79 7.72 4.82 -1.66
CA GLY A 79 7.84 4.67 -0.22
C GLY A 79 7.12 5.73 0.60
N ASP A 80 6.17 6.48 0.03
CA ASP A 80 5.28 7.36 0.80
C ASP A 80 4.09 6.56 1.34
N LEU A 81 3.75 6.74 2.62
CA LEU A 81 2.57 6.17 3.24
C LEU A 81 1.79 7.29 3.94
N SER A 82 0.46 7.30 3.78
CA SER A 82 -0.41 8.12 4.60
C SER A 82 -1.55 7.29 5.13
N ILE A 83 -1.77 7.34 6.45
CA ILE A 83 -2.88 6.67 7.12
C ILE A 83 -3.83 7.75 7.63
N THR A 84 -5.08 7.66 7.24
CA THR A 84 -6.17 8.49 7.75
C THR A 84 -7.02 7.66 8.70
N SER A 85 -7.26 8.21 9.87
CA SER A 85 -8.11 7.63 10.90
C SER A 85 -9.36 8.47 11.11
N LYS A 86 -10.48 7.78 11.31
CA LYS A 86 -11.76 8.38 11.67
C LYS A 86 -12.35 7.59 12.82
N ARG A 87 -12.66 8.28 13.92
CA ARG A 87 -13.49 7.74 15.00
C ARG A 87 -14.84 8.45 14.99
N GLU A 88 -15.90 7.72 15.33
CA GLU A 88 -17.22 8.32 15.50
C GLU A 88 -17.17 9.50 16.48
N GLY A 89 -17.80 10.62 16.12
CA GLY A 89 -17.79 11.85 16.92
C GLY A 89 -16.44 12.59 16.97
N SER A 90 -15.42 12.15 16.24
CA SER A 90 -14.09 12.77 16.21
C SER A 90 -13.74 13.33 14.82
N SER A 91 -12.83 14.30 14.79
CA SER A 91 -12.24 14.81 13.56
C SER A 91 -11.35 13.75 12.89
N LEU A 92 -11.20 13.88 11.57
CA LEU A 92 -10.23 13.08 10.81
C LEU A 92 -8.80 13.44 11.24
N LEU A 93 -7.97 12.43 11.46
CA LEU A 93 -6.53 12.58 11.68
C LEU A 93 -5.79 11.84 10.58
N THR A 94 -4.90 12.54 9.89
CA THR A 94 -4.03 11.98 8.86
C THR A 94 -2.58 12.05 9.31
N VAL A 95 -1.91 10.90 9.29
CA VAL A 95 -0.48 10.78 9.57
C VAL A 95 0.24 10.47 8.27
N LYS A 96 1.38 11.12 8.04
CA LYS A 96 2.26 10.87 6.90
C LYS A 96 3.52 10.18 7.40
N MET A 97 3.96 9.18 6.66
CA MET A 97 5.07 8.29 7.01
C MET A 97 5.84 7.94 5.75
N LYS A 98 7.03 7.37 5.95
CA LYS A 98 7.74 6.61 4.93
C LYS A 98 7.60 5.13 5.19
N TYR A 99 7.73 4.33 4.14
CA TYR A 99 7.84 2.90 4.29
C TYR A 99 8.86 2.31 3.32
N LYS A 100 9.41 1.15 3.70
CA LYS A 100 10.34 0.38 2.89
C LYS A 100 9.98 -1.10 2.97
N LEU A 101 9.98 -1.75 1.81
CA LEU A 101 9.77 -3.18 1.68
C LEU A 101 11.10 -3.86 1.32
N THR A 102 11.48 -4.88 2.09
CA THR A 102 12.67 -5.70 1.84
C THR A 102 12.31 -7.17 2.01
N GLY A 103 11.99 -7.86 0.91
CA GLY A 103 11.45 -9.23 0.97
C GLY A 103 10.14 -9.26 1.78
N ASP A 104 10.11 -10.09 2.82
CA ASP A 104 8.96 -10.22 3.74
C ASP A 104 9.00 -9.22 4.91
N GLN A 105 9.86 -8.20 4.85
CA GLN A 105 9.94 -7.16 5.87
C GLN A 105 9.32 -5.85 5.37
N LEU A 106 8.50 -5.24 6.21
CA LEU A 106 7.96 -3.90 6.05
C LEU A 106 8.48 -3.02 7.20
N GLU A 107 9.17 -1.94 6.85
CA GLU A 107 9.58 -0.89 7.78
C GLU A 107 8.66 0.32 7.55
N ILE A 108 8.06 0.88 8.60
CA ILE A 108 7.27 2.12 8.54
C ILE A 108 7.92 3.13 9.48
N THR A 109 8.28 4.30 8.97
CA THR A 109 8.96 5.36 9.72
C THR A 109 8.10 6.61 9.74
N ASP A 110 7.86 7.17 10.93
CA ASP A 110 7.13 8.43 11.10
C ASP A 110 8.00 9.68 10.86
N GLU A 111 7.41 10.87 11.00
CA GLU A 111 8.10 12.14 10.80
C GLU A 111 9.18 12.41 11.86
N ASP A 112 9.07 11.79 13.03
CA ASP A 112 10.04 11.88 14.13
C ASP A 112 11.19 10.85 13.98
N GLY A 113 11.16 10.03 12.93
CA GLY A 113 12.17 9.00 12.66
C GLY A 113 11.99 7.69 13.44
N ARG A 114 10.86 7.51 14.14
CA ARG A 114 10.57 6.25 14.84
C ARG A 114 10.12 5.22 13.82
N THR A 115 10.64 4.01 13.95
CA THR A 115 10.41 2.95 12.98
C THR A 115 9.72 1.76 13.61
N LEU A 116 8.66 1.30 12.97
CA LEU A 116 7.99 0.03 13.22
C LEU A 116 8.46 -0.98 12.18
N ILE A 117 8.76 -2.19 12.61
CA ILE A 117 9.17 -3.29 11.73
C ILE A 117 8.13 -4.38 11.80
N PHE A 118 7.65 -4.78 10.63
CA PHE A 118 6.69 -5.86 10.46
C PHE A 118 7.26 -6.96 9.59
N THR A 119 6.78 -8.18 9.82
CA THR A 119 7.02 -9.34 8.96
C THR A 119 5.73 -9.75 8.25
N LYS A 120 5.82 -10.05 6.96
CA LYS A 120 4.68 -10.51 6.16
C LYS A 120 4.18 -11.83 6.73
N LEU A 121 2.87 -11.90 6.91
CA LEU A 121 2.19 -13.16 7.19
C LEU A 121 1.78 -13.73 5.85
N ASP A 122 2.28 -14.92 5.53
CA ASP A 122 1.76 -15.70 4.42
C ASP A 122 0.24 -15.78 4.60
N SER A 123 -0.51 -15.36 3.58
CA SER A 123 -1.93 -15.70 3.55
C SER A 123 -2.00 -17.23 3.60
N PRO A 124 -2.81 -17.84 4.48
CA PRO A 124 -3.10 -19.26 4.31
C PRO A 124 -3.54 -19.45 2.86
N ALA A 125 -2.90 -20.39 2.16
CA ALA A 125 -3.27 -20.73 0.81
C ALA A 125 -4.80 -20.97 0.77
N PRO A 126 -5.51 -20.46 -0.25
CA PRO A 126 -6.95 -20.64 -0.37
C PRO A 126 -7.36 -22.11 -0.40
#